data_AF-A0A963IDE7-F1
#
_entry.id   AF-A0A963IDE7-F1
#
_cell.length_a   1.000
_cell.length_b   1.000
_cell.length_c   1.000
_cell.angle_alpha   90.00
_cell.angle_beta   90.00
_cell.angle_gamma   90.00
#
_symmetry.space_group_name_H-M   'P 1'
#
loop_
_entity.id
_entity.type
_entity.pdbx_description
1 polymer ?
#
loop_
_entity_poly.entity_id
_entity_poly.type
_entity_poly.pdbx_seq_one_letter_code
_entity_poly.pdbx_strand_id
1 'polypeptide(L)'
;MPSEFDLIRRHFSRPTRHTLLAGGDDAALVMPTPGHAQVISTDMLVAGRHFFADVAPADLGWKCLAVNVSDLAAMGARPRWALLALALPAADDAWLGAFADGFYACADAFDVDLIGGDTTRGPLTVSVTIGGEAPAGTAIRRSGAQPGDELWVSGQPGRAALAASLAEHPQRAVDAGAGVGEPGQVARDRADRDHRPHPLPHTVEEVVGDPRRPLLALVDRSGDRRQTEGHTADQRGR
;
A
#
# COMPACT_ATOMS: atom_id res chain seq x y z
N MET A 1 -20.21 -21.89 13.32
CA MET A 1 -19.27 -21.06 12.52
C MET A 1 -18.80 -19.94 13.42
N PRO A 2 -17.52 -19.55 13.39
CA PRO A 2 -17.05 -18.38 14.14
C PRO A 2 -17.85 -17.15 13.70
N SER A 3 -18.18 -16.27 14.64
CA SER A 3 -18.77 -14.98 14.31
C SER A 3 -17.73 -14.09 13.63
N GLU A 4 -18.18 -13.04 12.93
CA GLU A 4 -17.31 -12.02 12.36
C GLU A 4 -16.36 -11.42 13.41
N PHE A 5 -16.88 -11.12 14.60
CA PHE A 5 -16.10 -10.63 15.74
C PHE A 5 -15.04 -11.62 16.21
N ASP A 6 -15.28 -12.95 16.10
CA ASP A 6 -14.28 -13.95 16.48
C ASP A 6 -13.11 -13.97 15.50
N LEU A 7 -13.37 -13.77 14.21
CA LEU A 7 -12.33 -13.67 13.18
C LEU A 7 -11.49 -12.40 13.34
N ILE A 8 -12.15 -11.26 13.62
CA ILE A 8 -11.47 -9.98 13.91
C ILE A 8 -10.58 -10.13 15.14
N ARG A 9 -11.10 -10.69 16.23
CA ARG A 9 -10.33 -10.90 17.47
C ARG A 9 -9.14 -11.81 17.29
N ARG A 10 -9.30 -12.86 16.46
CA ARG A 10 -8.24 -13.83 16.21
C ARG A 10 -7.11 -13.26 15.35
N HIS A 11 -7.45 -12.56 14.28
CA HIS A 11 -6.48 -12.21 13.23
C HIS A 11 -6.12 -10.74 13.17
N PHE A 12 -6.91 -9.82 13.74
CA PHE A 12 -6.70 -8.37 13.59
C PHE A 12 -6.57 -7.61 14.92
N SER A 13 -6.38 -8.33 16.04
CA SER A 13 -6.18 -7.74 17.37
C SER A 13 -4.74 -7.89 17.82
N ARG A 14 -3.91 -6.87 17.55
CA ARG A 14 -2.54 -6.75 18.10
C ARG A 14 -2.42 -5.48 18.95
N PRO A 15 -1.52 -5.46 19.95
CA PRO A 15 -1.21 -4.24 20.69
C PRO A 15 -0.72 -3.12 19.77
N THR A 16 -1.10 -1.88 20.08
CA THR A 16 -0.70 -0.68 19.34
C THR A 16 0.34 0.14 20.11
N ARG A 17 1.13 0.94 19.39
CA ARG A 17 2.27 1.70 19.91
C ARG A 17 2.04 3.21 19.89
N HIS A 18 1.24 3.67 18.93
CA HIS A 18 1.09 5.06 18.52
C HIS A 18 -0.33 5.60 18.77
N THR A 19 -1.24 4.79 19.28
CA THR A 19 -2.64 5.17 19.49
C THR A 19 -3.07 5.07 20.95
N LEU A 20 -3.99 5.96 21.34
CA LEU A 20 -4.52 6.01 22.69
C LEU A 20 -5.60 4.94 22.91
N LEU A 21 -6.37 4.65 21.86
CA LEU A 21 -7.36 3.59 21.81
C LEU A 21 -7.33 2.99 20.41
N ALA A 22 -7.24 1.66 20.33
CA ALA A 22 -7.23 0.90 19.09
C ALA A 22 -8.55 0.10 18.95
N GLY A 23 -8.54 -0.91 18.07
CA GLY A 23 -9.68 -1.79 17.86
C GLY A 23 -10.07 -2.54 19.13
N GLY A 24 -11.38 -2.68 19.35
CA GLY A 24 -11.95 -3.30 20.56
C GLY A 24 -13.08 -2.48 21.19
N ASP A 25 -13.18 -1.20 20.83
CA ASP A 25 -14.28 -0.28 21.11
C ASP A 25 -14.90 0.23 19.79
N ASP A 26 -15.87 1.14 19.84
CA ASP A 26 -16.59 1.67 18.67
C ASP A 26 -15.72 2.53 17.73
N ALA A 27 -14.63 3.11 18.23
CA ALA A 27 -13.72 3.95 17.46
C ALA A 27 -12.30 3.99 18.05
N ALA A 28 -11.33 4.25 17.19
CA ALA A 28 -9.95 4.50 17.62
C ALA A 28 -9.75 5.97 18.04
N LEU A 29 -8.85 6.19 19.01
CA LEU A 29 -8.40 7.52 19.41
C LEU A 29 -6.94 7.73 19.02
N VAL A 30 -6.73 8.67 18.11
CA VAL A 30 -5.40 9.06 17.61
C VAL A 30 -5.09 10.48 18.04
N MET A 31 -3.86 10.71 18.50
CA MET A 31 -3.38 12.04 18.88
C MET A 31 -2.11 12.35 18.08
N PRO A 32 -2.16 13.29 17.13
CA PRO A 32 -0.98 13.70 16.39
C PRO A 32 0.08 14.29 17.31
N THR A 33 1.35 14.17 16.92
CA THR A 33 2.44 14.86 17.63
C THR A 33 2.21 16.38 17.58
N PRO A 34 2.35 17.12 18.71
CA PRO A 34 2.23 18.58 18.69
C PRO A 34 3.13 19.21 17.60
N GLY A 35 2.57 20.16 16.86
CA GLY A 35 3.28 20.82 15.74
C GLY A 35 3.33 20.02 14.44
N HIS A 36 2.74 18.82 14.38
CA HIS A 36 2.62 18.03 13.16
C HIS A 36 1.21 18.14 12.56
N ALA A 37 1.13 18.06 11.24
CA ALA A 37 -0.09 17.85 10.50
C ALA A 37 -0.37 16.35 10.36
N GLN A 38 -1.63 15.97 10.50
CA GLN A 38 -2.10 14.63 10.16
C GLN A 38 -2.19 14.51 8.63
N VAL A 39 -1.58 13.46 8.09
CA VAL A 39 -1.64 13.09 6.66
C VAL A 39 -2.42 11.79 6.57
N ILE A 40 -3.40 11.73 5.66
CA ILE A 40 -4.32 10.60 5.52
C ILE A 40 -4.43 10.25 4.04
N SER A 41 -4.32 8.97 3.71
CA SER A 41 -4.65 8.43 2.39
C SER A 41 -5.60 7.25 2.54
N THR A 42 -6.33 6.94 1.47
CA THR A 42 -7.12 5.72 1.40
C THR A 42 -7.11 5.16 0.00
N ASP A 43 -6.92 3.85 -0.09
CA ASP A 43 -6.87 3.11 -1.34
C ASP A 43 -7.73 1.86 -1.25
N MET A 44 -8.35 1.51 -2.38
CA MET A 44 -9.21 0.34 -2.52
C MET A 44 -8.71 -0.60 -3.62
N LEU A 45 -8.48 -1.86 -3.24
CA LEU A 45 -8.07 -2.94 -4.11
C LEU A 45 -9.23 -3.92 -4.31
N VAL A 46 -9.48 -4.29 -5.56
CA VAL A 46 -10.64 -5.09 -5.98
C VAL A 46 -10.11 -6.27 -6.78
N ALA A 47 -10.51 -7.48 -6.42
CA ALA A 47 -10.09 -8.70 -7.11
C ALA A 47 -10.52 -8.66 -8.58
N GLY A 48 -9.62 -9.11 -9.47
CA GLY A 48 -9.82 -9.07 -10.93
C GLY A 48 -9.62 -7.70 -11.57
N ARG A 49 -9.37 -6.64 -10.78
CA ARG A 49 -9.04 -5.29 -11.28
C ARG A 49 -7.66 -4.82 -10.83
N HIS A 50 -7.36 -4.96 -9.54
CA HIS A 50 -6.12 -4.47 -8.95
C HIS A 50 -5.14 -5.61 -8.58
N PHE A 51 -5.65 -6.83 -8.50
CA PHE A 51 -4.89 -8.05 -8.25
C PHE A 51 -5.66 -9.26 -8.79
N PHE A 52 -4.96 -10.37 -9.04
CA PHE A 52 -5.57 -11.61 -9.52
C PHE A 52 -6.31 -12.32 -8.38
N ALA A 53 -7.43 -12.99 -8.69
CA ALA A 53 -8.25 -13.64 -7.66
C ALA A 53 -7.54 -14.81 -6.96
N ASP A 54 -6.49 -15.36 -7.58
CA ASP A 54 -5.64 -16.45 -7.07
C ASP A 54 -4.36 -15.95 -6.38
N VAL A 55 -4.21 -14.62 -6.16
CA VAL A 55 -3.08 -14.06 -5.41
C VAL A 55 -2.93 -14.72 -4.05
N ALA A 56 -1.69 -14.99 -3.64
CA ALA A 56 -1.42 -15.51 -2.31
C ALA A 56 -1.92 -14.52 -1.23
N PRO A 57 -2.67 -14.95 -0.20
CA PRO A 57 -3.29 -14.03 0.76
C PRO A 57 -2.26 -13.16 1.50
N ALA A 58 -1.11 -13.73 1.84
CA ALA A 58 -0.01 -13.00 2.48
C ALA A 58 0.60 -11.91 1.58
N ASP A 59 0.71 -12.18 0.28
CA ASP A 59 1.19 -11.19 -0.69
C ASP A 59 0.19 -10.05 -0.86
N LEU A 60 -1.11 -10.39 -0.87
CA LEU A 60 -2.18 -9.39 -0.87
C LEU A 60 -2.16 -8.55 0.41
N GLY A 61 -2.06 -9.18 1.58
CA GLY A 61 -1.98 -8.48 2.88
C GLY A 61 -0.84 -7.46 2.92
N TRP A 62 0.36 -7.87 2.46
CA TRP A 62 1.50 -6.97 2.33
C TRP A 62 1.22 -5.83 1.35
N LYS A 63 0.78 -6.16 0.12
CA LYS A 63 0.53 -5.18 -0.96
C LYS A 63 -0.48 -4.12 -0.52
N CYS A 64 -1.57 -4.50 0.13
CA CYS A 64 -2.63 -3.60 0.56
C CYS A 64 -2.14 -2.47 1.47
N LEU A 65 -1.24 -2.78 2.41
CA LEU A 65 -0.67 -1.74 3.28
C LEU A 65 0.49 -1.01 2.59
N ALA A 66 1.33 -1.71 1.84
CA ALA A 66 2.51 -1.13 1.21
C ALA A 66 2.17 0.00 0.22
N VAL A 67 1.12 -0.14 -0.60
CA VAL A 67 0.68 0.93 -1.51
C VAL A 67 0.27 2.20 -0.75
N ASN A 68 -0.42 2.04 0.38
CA ASN A 68 -0.83 3.15 1.25
C ASN A 68 0.37 3.79 1.97
N VAL A 69 1.35 3.00 2.41
CA VAL A 69 2.62 3.51 2.97
C VAL A 69 3.35 4.36 1.92
N SER A 70 3.34 3.94 0.65
CA SER A 70 3.96 4.70 -0.43
C SER A 70 3.32 6.08 -0.64
N ASP A 71 2.00 6.22 -0.48
CA ASP A 71 1.33 7.53 -0.55
C ASP A 71 1.83 8.47 0.54
N LEU A 72 1.96 7.99 1.77
CA LEU A 72 2.50 8.80 2.87
C LEU A 72 3.96 9.17 2.62
N ALA A 73 4.78 8.23 2.13
CA ALA A 73 6.16 8.50 1.77
C ALA A 73 6.25 9.58 0.67
N ALA A 74 5.38 9.56 -0.34
CA ALA A 74 5.33 10.57 -1.40
C ALA A 74 4.97 11.98 -0.88
N MET A 75 4.25 12.06 0.23
CA MET A 75 3.93 13.31 0.95
C MET A 75 5.00 13.71 1.98
N GLY A 76 6.03 12.88 2.16
CA GLY A 76 7.04 13.06 3.21
C GLY A 76 6.50 12.86 4.62
N ALA A 77 5.45 12.07 4.78
CA ALA A 77 4.82 11.77 6.06
C ALA A 77 5.32 10.45 6.62
N ARG A 78 5.52 10.39 7.95
CA ARG A 78 5.79 9.16 8.67
C ARG A 78 4.47 8.41 8.94
N PRO A 79 4.28 7.18 8.42
CA PRO A 79 3.12 6.35 8.76
C PRO A 79 3.06 6.06 10.27
N ARG A 80 1.85 6.02 10.84
CA ARG A 80 1.63 5.71 12.27
C ARG A 80 0.54 4.66 12.48
N TRP A 81 -0.54 4.73 11.71
CA TRP A 81 -1.69 3.85 11.90
C TRP A 81 -2.42 3.54 10.59
N ALA A 82 -3.21 2.48 10.59
CA ALA A 82 -4.08 2.08 9.50
C ALA A 82 -5.43 1.54 10.00
N LEU A 83 -6.46 1.68 9.17
CA LEU A 83 -7.76 1.02 9.27
C LEU A 83 -7.92 0.06 8.09
N LEU A 84 -8.52 -1.10 8.33
CA LEU A 84 -8.75 -2.14 7.32
C LEU A 84 -10.25 -2.43 7.15
N ALA A 85 -10.80 -2.17 5.98
CA ALA A 85 -12.12 -2.66 5.60
C ALA A 85 -11.98 -3.80 4.59
N LEU A 86 -12.45 -5.00 4.95
CA LEU A 86 -12.27 -6.22 4.18
C LEU A 86 -13.62 -6.85 3.84
N ALA A 87 -13.92 -7.02 2.55
CA ALA A 87 -15.05 -7.82 2.10
C ALA A 87 -14.54 -9.15 1.54
N LEU A 88 -15.14 -10.27 1.99
CA LEU A 88 -14.79 -11.63 1.55
C LEU A 88 -16.03 -12.42 1.11
N PRO A 89 -15.95 -13.26 0.06
CA PRO A 89 -17.12 -14.01 -0.42
C PRO A 89 -17.65 -14.99 0.63
N ALA A 90 -16.76 -15.55 1.42
CA ALA A 90 -17.04 -16.45 2.53
C ALA A 90 -16.01 -16.25 3.64
N ALA A 91 -16.40 -16.59 4.88
CA ALA A 91 -15.47 -16.64 5.99
C ALA A 91 -14.51 -17.82 5.82
N ASP A 92 -13.21 -17.54 5.72
CA ASP A 92 -12.13 -18.51 5.58
C ASP A 92 -11.01 -18.15 6.56
N ASP A 93 -10.90 -18.93 7.64
CA ASP A 93 -9.96 -18.69 8.74
C ASP A 93 -8.50 -18.84 8.31
N ALA A 94 -8.21 -19.77 7.40
CA ALA A 94 -6.85 -20.00 6.91
C ALA A 94 -6.41 -18.87 5.98
N TRP A 95 -7.32 -18.44 5.10
CA TRP A 95 -7.08 -17.29 4.23
C TRP A 95 -6.86 -16.01 5.05
N LEU A 96 -7.73 -15.75 6.05
CA LEU A 96 -7.63 -14.60 6.93
C LEU A 96 -6.33 -14.58 7.73
N GLY A 97 -5.91 -15.72 8.28
CA GLY A 97 -4.64 -15.84 8.98
C GLY A 97 -3.45 -15.51 8.07
N ALA A 98 -3.39 -16.10 6.88
CA ALA A 98 -2.31 -15.83 5.93
C ALA A 98 -2.32 -14.36 5.44
N PHE A 99 -3.49 -13.76 5.21
CA PHE A 99 -3.62 -12.35 4.89
C PHE A 99 -3.12 -11.45 6.02
N ALA A 100 -3.55 -11.73 7.26
CA ALA A 100 -3.14 -10.98 8.43
C ALA A 100 -1.62 -11.07 8.66
N ASP A 101 -1.01 -12.24 8.48
CA ASP A 101 0.44 -12.42 8.56
C ASP A 101 1.19 -11.50 7.59
N GLY A 102 0.73 -11.44 6.33
CA GLY A 102 1.30 -10.55 5.32
C GLY A 102 1.10 -9.07 5.64
N PHE A 103 -0.10 -8.70 6.08
CA PHE A 103 -0.42 -7.33 6.48
C PHE A 103 0.44 -6.88 7.66
N TYR A 104 0.55 -7.70 8.70
CA TYR A 104 1.34 -7.38 9.88
C TYR A 104 2.84 -7.42 9.62
N ALA A 105 3.33 -8.27 8.72
CA ALA A 105 4.73 -8.20 8.30
C ALA A 105 5.05 -6.82 7.68
N CYS A 106 4.13 -6.26 6.90
CA CYS A 106 4.28 -4.90 6.36
C CYS A 106 4.15 -3.84 7.46
N ALA A 107 3.16 -3.98 8.34
CA ALA A 107 2.91 -3.06 9.45
C ALA A 107 4.11 -2.97 10.39
N ASP A 108 4.70 -4.12 10.74
CA ASP A 108 5.90 -4.22 11.57
C ASP A 108 7.13 -3.60 10.86
N ALA A 109 7.25 -3.77 9.55
CA ALA A 109 8.36 -3.19 8.76
C ALA A 109 8.32 -1.66 8.69
N PHE A 110 7.14 -1.06 8.75
CA PHE A 110 6.93 0.40 8.65
C PHE A 110 6.45 1.05 9.95
N ASP A 111 6.45 0.32 11.07
CA ASP A 111 6.04 0.79 12.39
C ASP A 111 4.61 1.39 12.40
N VAL A 112 3.67 0.69 11.74
CA VAL A 112 2.26 1.07 11.60
C VAL A 112 1.38 0.21 12.51
N ASP A 113 0.48 0.86 13.26
CA ASP A 113 -0.54 0.14 14.03
C ASP A 113 -1.79 -0.13 13.19
N LEU A 114 -2.35 -1.35 13.24
CA LEU A 114 -3.72 -1.59 12.80
C LEU A 114 -4.67 -1.21 13.94
N ILE A 115 -5.43 -0.12 13.77
CA ILE A 115 -6.16 0.53 14.88
C ILE A 115 -7.66 0.31 14.81
N GLY A 116 -8.16 -0.39 13.80
CA GLY A 116 -9.56 -0.66 13.61
C GLY A 116 -9.86 -1.13 12.20
N GLY A 117 -11.14 -1.36 11.94
CA GLY A 117 -11.56 -1.91 10.65
C GLY A 117 -12.97 -2.47 10.68
N ASP A 118 -13.34 -3.04 9.54
CA ASP A 118 -14.62 -3.73 9.33
C ASP A 118 -14.38 -4.98 8.48
N THR A 119 -15.11 -6.07 8.71
CA THR A 119 -14.95 -7.31 7.94
C THR A 119 -16.29 -7.88 7.52
N THR A 120 -16.71 -7.61 6.30
CA THR A 120 -18.05 -7.99 5.85
C THR A 120 -18.03 -9.11 4.80
N ARG A 121 -19.20 -9.66 4.49
CA ARG A 121 -19.37 -10.61 3.38
C ARG A 121 -19.63 -9.85 2.08
N GLY A 122 -18.85 -10.13 1.05
CA GLY A 122 -19.02 -9.52 -0.28
C GLY A 122 -17.95 -9.97 -1.28
N PRO A 123 -17.96 -9.46 -2.52
CA PRO A 123 -16.87 -9.71 -3.47
C PRO A 123 -15.52 -9.29 -2.87
N LEU A 124 -14.47 -10.09 -3.09
CA LEU A 124 -13.15 -9.86 -2.49
C LEU A 124 -12.63 -8.45 -2.79
N THR A 125 -12.67 -7.61 -1.77
CA THR A 125 -12.36 -6.18 -1.82
C THR A 125 -11.64 -5.79 -0.54
N VAL A 126 -10.54 -5.06 -0.66
CA VAL A 126 -9.77 -4.57 0.48
C VAL A 126 -9.66 -3.06 0.36
N SER A 127 -10.09 -2.33 1.38
CA SER A 127 -9.88 -0.89 1.49
C SER A 127 -9.02 -0.64 2.72
N VAL A 128 -7.96 0.13 2.55
CA VAL A 128 -7.11 0.56 3.64
C VAL A 128 -7.17 2.07 3.73
N THR A 129 -7.32 2.58 4.95
CA THR A 129 -7.10 4.00 5.25
C THR A 129 -5.85 4.06 6.09
N ILE A 130 -4.85 4.82 5.66
CA ILE A 130 -3.60 5.00 6.40
C ILE A 130 -3.50 6.43 6.91
N GLY A 131 -2.95 6.57 8.10
CA GLY A 131 -2.65 7.85 8.71
C GLY A 131 -1.20 7.91 9.15
N GLY A 132 -0.61 9.08 8.90
CA GLY A 132 0.72 9.43 9.35
C GLY A 132 0.82 10.91 9.68
N GLU A 133 2.02 11.37 9.93
CA GLU A 133 2.24 12.76 10.31
C GLU A 133 3.48 13.33 9.63
N ALA A 134 3.45 14.65 9.42
CA ALA A 134 4.59 15.43 8.96
C ALA A 134 4.61 16.75 9.73
N PRO A 135 5.77 17.37 9.99
CA PRO A 135 5.82 18.71 10.56
C PRO A 135 4.91 19.67 9.80
N ALA A 136 4.21 20.55 10.52
CA ALA A 136 3.24 21.45 9.89
C ALA A 136 3.92 22.30 8.81
N GLY A 137 3.37 22.27 7.60
CA GLY A 137 3.88 23.04 6.45
C GLY A 137 5.01 22.37 5.65
N THR A 138 5.47 21.16 6.01
CA THR A 138 6.56 20.48 5.29
C THR A 138 6.10 19.36 4.37
N ALA A 139 4.79 19.07 4.34
CA ALA A 139 4.24 18.01 3.48
C ALA A 139 4.54 18.32 2.00
N ILE A 140 5.12 17.33 1.31
CA ILE A 140 5.47 17.43 -0.11
C ILE A 140 4.17 17.40 -0.91
N ARG A 141 4.02 18.31 -1.87
CA ARG A 141 2.81 18.41 -2.69
C ARG A 141 3.15 18.24 -4.16
N ARG A 142 2.28 17.55 -4.90
CA ARG A 142 2.38 17.42 -6.37
C ARG A 142 2.42 18.79 -7.08
N SER A 143 1.78 19.80 -6.50
CA SER A 143 1.74 21.17 -7.02
C SER A 143 3.00 22.00 -6.74
N GLY A 144 4.00 21.46 -6.03
CA GLY A 144 5.19 22.20 -5.62
C GLY A 144 6.27 22.37 -6.70
N ALA A 145 6.15 21.66 -7.82
CA ALA A 145 7.12 21.63 -8.91
C ALA A 145 7.28 22.98 -9.63
N GLN A 146 8.52 23.43 -9.79
CA GLN A 146 8.89 24.65 -10.50
C GLN A 146 9.67 24.36 -11.79
N PRO A 147 9.57 25.22 -12.83
CA PRO A 147 10.46 25.13 -13.98
C PRO A 147 11.93 25.22 -13.53
N GLY A 148 12.74 24.26 -13.99
CA GLY A 148 14.14 24.13 -13.59
C GLY A 148 14.39 23.06 -12.52
N ASP A 149 13.35 22.50 -11.91
CA ASP A 149 13.48 21.33 -11.05
C ASP A 149 13.90 20.09 -11.86
N GLU A 150 14.70 19.24 -11.23
CA GLU A 150 15.08 17.95 -11.78
C GLU A 150 14.03 16.88 -11.46
N LEU A 151 13.80 15.96 -12.41
CA LEU A 151 12.91 14.82 -12.22
C LEU A 151 13.71 13.58 -11.85
N TRP A 152 13.41 13.02 -10.69
CA TRP A 152 14.05 11.81 -10.17
C TRP A 152 13.02 10.69 -10.03
N VAL A 153 13.44 9.45 -10.24
CA VAL A 153 12.60 8.27 -10.03
C VAL A 153 13.39 7.24 -9.24
N SER A 154 12.80 6.74 -8.16
CA SER A 154 13.38 5.68 -7.34
C SER A 154 13.11 4.29 -7.94
N GLY A 155 14.03 3.36 -7.71
CA GLY A 155 13.83 1.95 -8.05
C GLY A 155 13.80 1.70 -9.56
N GLN A 156 12.99 0.73 -9.99
CA GLN A 156 12.93 0.25 -11.37
C GLN A 156 11.48 0.26 -11.88
N PRO A 157 11.03 1.35 -12.52
CA PRO A 157 9.68 1.44 -13.06
C PRO A 157 9.38 0.35 -14.09
N GLY A 158 8.13 -0.12 -14.10
CA GLY A 158 7.64 -1.07 -15.11
C GLY A 158 7.78 -2.55 -14.75
N ARG A 159 8.43 -2.91 -13.62
CA ARG A 159 8.51 -4.31 -13.17
C ARG A 159 7.15 -4.93 -12.90
N ALA A 160 6.30 -4.25 -12.13
CA ALA A 160 4.92 -4.68 -11.86
C ALA A 160 4.09 -4.88 -13.15
N ALA A 161 4.23 -3.96 -14.11
CA ALA A 161 3.54 -4.04 -15.39
C ALA A 161 4.06 -5.20 -16.26
N LEU A 162 5.37 -5.44 -16.28
CA LEU A 162 5.97 -6.58 -16.97
C LEU A 162 5.49 -7.90 -16.35
N ALA A 163 5.55 -8.00 -15.04
CA ALA A 163 5.04 -9.10 -14.22
C ALA A 163 3.58 -9.44 -14.57
N ALA A 164 2.68 -8.45 -14.52
CA ALA A 164 1.27 -8.64 -14.89
C ALA A 164 1.12 -9.12 -16.34
N SER A 165 1.87 -8.53 -17.29
CA SER A 165 1.80 -8.94 -18.69
C SER A 165 2.24 -10.39 -18.93
N LEU A 166 3.26 -10.85 -18.21
CA LEU A 166 3.73 -12.24 -18.28
C LEU A 166 2.73 -13.22 -17.66
N ALA A 167 2.03 -12.81 -16.60
CA ALA A 167 0.97 -13.58 -15.95
C ALA A 167 -0.29 -13.76 -16.83
N GLU A 168 -0.68 -12.70 -17.55
CA GLU A 168 -1.81 -12.68 -18.48
C GLU A 168 -1.49 -13.34 -19.83
N HIS A 169 -0.23 -13.26 -20.27
CA HIS A 169 0.23 -13.79 -21.55
C HIS A 169 1.45 -14.72 -21.36
N PRO A 170 1.26 -15.93 -20.81
CA PRO A 170 2.36 -16.84 -20.48
C PRO A 170 3.25 -17.23 -21.66
N GLN A 171 2.75 -17.13 -22.91
CA GLN A 171 3.58 -17.32 -24.11
C GLN A 171 4.71 -16.29 -24.22
N ARG A 172 4.50 -15.04 -23.76
CA ARG A 172 5.54 -14.01 -23.72
C ARG A 172 6.65 -14.30 -22.71
N ALA A 173 6.36 -15.09 -21.66
CA ALA A 173 7.38 -15.52 -20.71
C ALA A 173 8.33 -16.55 -21.31
N VAL A 174 7.80 -17.43 -22.18
CA VAL A 174 8.57 -18.41 -22.94
C VAL A 174 9.50 -17.70 -23.94
N ASP A 175 8.97 -16.71 -24.67
CA ASP A 175 9.74 -15.94 -25.65
C ASP A 175 10.84 -15.07 -25.01
N ALA A 176 10.66 -14.66 -23.76
CA ALA A 176 11.63 -13.87 -22.99
C ALA A 176 12.77 -14.70 -22.36
N GLY A 177 12.81 -16.03 -22.57
CA GLY A 177 13.88 -16.90 -22.07
C GLY A 177 13.81 -17.20 -20.57
N ALA A 178 12.64 -17.05 -19.92
CA ALA A 178 12.45 -17.50 -18.55
C ALA A 178 12.38 -19.04 -18.52
N GLY A 179 13.37 -19.67 -17.89
CA GLY A 179 13.59 -21.13 -17.91
C GLY A 179 12.41 -22.02 -17.45
N VAL A 180 12.53 -23.30 -17.82
CA VAL A 180 11.50 -24.35 -17.81
C VAL A 180 11.04 -24.78 -16.41
N GLY A 181 9.76 -24.59 -16.16
CA GLY A 181 8.88 -25.07 -15.07
C GLY A 181 7.47 -24.56 -15.40
N GLU A 182 6.36 -25.18 -14.94
CA GLU A 182 4.98 -24.83 -15.35
C GLU A 182 4.78 -23.29 -15.52
N PRO A 183 4.80 -22.77 -16.77
CA PRO A 183 5.18 -21.37 -17.03
C PRO A 183 4.22 -20.33 -16.43
N GLY A 184 2.95 -20.71 -16.23
CA GLY A 184 1.92 -19.82 -15.73
C GLY A 184 2.07 -19.51 -14.24
N GLN A 185 2.19 -20.55 -13.40
CA GLN A 185 2.20 -20.39 -11.94
C GLN A 185 3.51 -19.74 -11.47
N VAL A 186 4.66 -20.15 -11.99
CA VAL A 186 5.97 -19.59 -11.59
C VAL A 186 6.14 -18.14 -12.08
N ALA A 187 5.61 -17.80 -13.26
CA ALA A 187 5.61 -16.41 -13.73
C ALA A 187 4.64 -15.54 -12.92
N ARG A 188 3.50 -16.09 -12.50
CA ARG A 188 2.53 -15.42 -11.61
C ARG A 188 3.06 -15.22 -10.20
N ASP A 189 3.65 -16.23 -9.57
CA ASP A 189 4.27 -16.12 -8.25
C ASP A 189 5.46 -15.14 -8.26
N ARG A 190 6.25 -15.11 -9.35
CA ARG A 190 7.28 -14.08 -9.55
C ARG A 190 6.68 -12.71 -9.79
N ALA A 191 5.58 -12.63 -10.54
CA ALA A 191 4.88 -11.39 -10.81
C ALA A 191 4.29 -10.78 -9.54
N ASP A 192 3.75 -11.61 -8.65
CA ASP A 192 3.21 -11.25 -7.34
C ASP A 192 4.32 -10.89 -6.36
N ARG A 193 5.46 -11.60 -6.38
CA ARG A 193 6.64 -11.24 -5.59
C ARG A 193 7.29 -9.93 -6.04
N ASP A 194 7.42 -9.69 -7.34
CA ASP A 194 7.84 -8.41 -7.90
C ASP A 194 6.77 -7.31 -7.72
N HIS A 195 5.54 -7.71 -7.37
CA HIS A 195 4.45 -6.83 -6.96
C HIS A 195 4.38 -6.57 -5.46
N ARG A 196 5.23 -7.19 -4.61
CA ARG A 196 5.38 -6.75 -3.23
C ARG A 196 6.04 -5.38 -3.28
N PRO A 197 5.29 -4.27 -3.10
CA PRO A 197 5.90 -2.97 -3.11
C PRO A 197 6.83 -2.93 -1.89
N HIS A 198 8.04 -2.44 -2.10
CA HIS A 198 8.94 -2.13 -1.01
C HIS A 198 8.97 -0.60 -0.91
N PRO A 199 8.05 0.01 -0.13
CA PRO A 199 8.13 1.42 0.17
C PRO A 199 9.53 1.71 0.71
N LEU A 200 10.17 2.72 0.17
CA LEU A 200 11.50 3.07 0.62
C LEU A 200 11.40 3.56 2.07
N PRO A 201 12.19 3.02 3.01
CA PRO A 201 12.09 3.34 4.44
C PRO A 201 12.58 4.75 4.78
N HIS A 202 13.02 5.53 3.79
CA HIS A 202 13.66 6.80 4.04
C HIS A 202 12.66 7.82 4.57
N THR A 203 12.91 8.28 5.79
CA THR A 203 12.42 9.57 6.25
C THR A 203 12.88 10.65 5.27
N VAL A 204 12.07 11.70 5.13
CA VAL A 204 12.37 12.90 4.33
C VAL A 204 13.79 13.41 4.60
N GLU A 205 14.31 13.23 5.81
CA GLU A 205 15.62 13.69 6.27
C GLU A 205 16.82 13.04 5.55
N GLU A 206 16.73 11.79 5.08
CA GLU A 206 17.85 11.14 4.36
C GLU A 206 17.88 11.43 2.85
N VAL A 207 16.72 11.73 2.27
CA VAL A 207 16.58 12.07 0.85
C VAL A 207 16.70 13.59 0.62
N VAL A 208 16.39 14.40 1.64
CA VAL A 208 16.51 15.87 1.61
C VAL A 208 17.85 16.29 2.23
N GLY A 209 18.93 16.11 1.47
CA GLY A 209 20.24 16.68 1.80
C GLY A 209 20.30 18.21 1.65
N ASP A 210 19.29 18.85 1.05
CA ASP A 210 19.23 20.30 0.87
C ASP A 210 17.77 20.82 0.88
N PRO A 211 17.35 21.61 1.89
CA PRO A 211 16.01 22.21 1.95
C PRO A 211 15.74 23.25 0.84
N ARG A 212 16.71 23.57 -0.03
CA ARG A 212 16.57 24.50 -1.17
C ARG A 212 16.37 23.81 -2.52
N ARG A 213 16.39 22.47 -2.57
CA ARG A 213 16.17 21.71 -3.80
C ARG A 213 14.93 20.83 -3.62
N PRO A 214 13.75 21.26 -4.11
CA PRO A 214 12.53 20.47 -3.93
C PRO A 214 12.68 19.15 -4.69
N LEU A 215 12.74 18.05 -3.95
CA LEU A 215 12.68 16.71 -4.50
C LEU A 215 11.24 16.45 -4.95
N LEU A 216 11.03 16.36 -6.27
CA LEU A 216 9.70 16.10 -6.81
C LEU A 216 9.49 14.61 -7.13
N ALA A 217 8.63 14.01 -6.31
CA ALA A 217 7.80 12.83 -6.54
C ALA A 217 8.49 11.46 -6.68
N LEU A 218 8.46 10.72 -5.57
CA LEU A 218 8.37 9.26 -5.57
C LEU A 218 7.00 8.87 -6.16
N VAL A 219 6.97 8.34 -7.39
CA VAL A 219 5.76 7.72 -7.95
C VAL A 219 5.99 6.21 -7.95
N ASP A 220 5.49 5.53 -6.91
CA ASP A 220 5.29 4.09 -6.99
C ASP A 220 4.19 3.82 -8.02
N ARG A 221 4.56 3.21 -9.14
CA ARG A 221 3.60 2.79 -10.18
C ARG A 221 3.08 1.40 -9.85
N SER A 222 2.24 1.31 -8.82
CA SER A 222 1.49 0.11 -8.47
C SER A 222 0.11 0.03 -9.14
N GLY A 223 -0.31 1.06 -9.92
CA GLY A 223 -1.61 1.14 -10.59
C GLY A 223 -1.58 1.67 -12.04
N ASP A 224 -2.63 1.31 -12.78
CA ASP A 224 -2.92 1.55 -14.22
C ASP A 224 -2.38 2.88 -14.80
N ARG A 225 -1.77 2.82 -16.00
CA ARG A 225 -1.12 3.93 -16.74
C ARG A 225 -2.03 5.15 -16.96
N ARG A 226 -3.35 5.01 -16.83
CA ARG A 226 -4.32 6.05 -17.24
C ARG A 226 -4.58 7.15 -16.21
N GLN A 227 -4.20 6.97 -14.94
CA GLN A 227 -4.58 7.96 -13.91
C GLN A 227 -3.52 9.04 -13.66
N THR A 228 -2.22 8.78 -13.78
CA THR A 228 -1.19 9.71 -13.32
C THR A 228 -0.83 10.83 -14.31
N GLU A 229 -0.89 10.58 -15.62
CA GLU A 229 -0.53 11.58 -16.64
C GLU A 229 -1.54 12.74 -16.73
N GLY A 230 -2.79 12.53 -16.29
CA GLY A 230 -3.82 13.58 -16.23
C GLY A 230 -3.70 14.53 -15.04
N HIS A 231 -3.22 14.07 -13.87
CA HIS A 231 -3.34 14.84 -12.63
C HIS A 231 -2.30 15.96 -12.46
N THR A 232 -1.08 15.81 -13.00
CA THR A 232 -0.03 16.83 -12.86
C THR A 232 -0.29 18.05 -13.76
N ALA A 233 -0.99 17.86 -14.87
CA ALA A 233 -1.38 18.92 -15.80
C ALA A 233 -2.70 19.62 -15.39
N ASP A 234 -3.67 18.87 -14.85
CA ASP A 234 -5.02 19.37 -14.54
C ASP A 234 -5.09 20.19 -13.23
N GLN A 235 -4.22 19.92 -12.25
CA GLN A 235 -4.21 20.66 -10.96
C GLN A 235 -3.69 22.10 -11.04
N ARG A 236 -3.27 22.59 -12.22
CA ARG A 236 -2.95 24.00 -12.48
C ARG A 236 -4.12 24.77 -13.12
N GLY A 237 -5.23 24.08 -13.43
CA GLY A 237 -6.43 24.66 -14.02
C GLY A 237 -7.47 25.06 -13.00
N ARG A 238 -7.17 26.02 -12.10
CA ARG A 238 -8.10 26.95 -11.43
C ARG A 238 -7.36 27.83 -10.42
#